data_AF-A0A524FPK4-F1
#
_entry.id   AF-A0A524FPK4-F1
#
_cell.length_a   1.000
_cell.length_b   1.000
_cell.length_c   1.000
_cell.angle_alpha   90.00
_cell.angle_beta   90.00
_cell.angle_gamma   90.00
#
_symmetry.space_group_name_H-M   'P 1'
#
loop_
_entity.id
_entity.type
_entity.pdbx_description
1 polymer ?
#
loop_
_entity_poly.entity_id
_entity_poly.type
_entity_poly.pdbx_seq_one_letter_code
_entity_poly.pdbx_strand_id
1 'polypeptide(L)'
;MTTESQIIDIFKEQIAIEKQTLDKLIKLEEDAKETAVRLVFMDLRLDTWKHVQFLEGMIELLSTTPCDEWSAKVGRYAGRVKLERELKNLISDEGNMIKLLDRAIKKVDDPIASLLLQHMKEEEAAHHDDLTKLVKLIKQAPLQTKKGEKGTDIVCDS
;
A
#
# COMPACT_ATOMS: atom_id res chain seq x y z
N MET A 1 -14.83 -17.37 -17.89
CA MET A 1 -14.30 -16.43 -16.87
C MET A 1 -13.10 -15.73 -17.46
N THR A 2 -12.98 -14.42 -17.27
CA THR A 2 -11.79 -13.66 -17.70
C THR A 2 -10.68 -13.88 -16.67
N THR A 3 -9.42 -13.66 -17.07
CA THR A 3 -8.29 -13.72 -16.13
C THR A 3 -8.47 -12.71 -14.98
N GLU A 4 -9.03 -11.54 -15.26
CA GLU A 4 -9.35 -10.51 -14.25
C GLU A 4 -10.39 -11.01 -13.24
N SER A 5 -11.43 -11.75 -13.67
CA SER A 5 -12.42 -12.30 -12.73
C SER A 5 -11.83 -13.35 -11.80
N GLN A 6 -10.93 -14.21 -12.32
CA GLN A 6 -10.22 -15.21 -11.51
C GLN A 6 -9.29 -14.57 -10.48
N ILE A 7 -8.59 -13.50 -10.85
CA ILE A 7 -7.74 -12.73 -9.92
C ILE A 7 -8.58 -12.09 -8.82
N ILE A 8 -9.72 -11.50 -9.15
CA ILE A 8 -10.63 -10.91 -8.16
C ILE A 8 -11.13 -11.96 -7.16
N ASP A 9 -11.46 -13.17 -7.62
CA ASP A 9 -11.92 -14.23 -6.72
C ASP A 9 -10.79 -14.68 -5.77
N ILE A 10 -9.56 -14.80 -6.26
CA ILE A 10 -8.38 -15.06 -5.41
C ILE A 10 -8.20 -13.96 -4.36
N PHE A 11 -8.34 -12.69 -4.73
CA PHE A 11 -8.23 -11.57 -3.77
C PHE A 11 -9.33 -11.63 -2.70
N LYS A 12 -10.55 -12.01 -3.05
CA LYS A 12 -11.63 -12.18 -2.07
C LYS A 12 -11.35 -13.32 -1.09
N GLU A 13 -10.82 -14.44 -1.58
CA GLU A 13 -10.39 -15.55 -0.72
C GLU A 13 -9.29 -15.11 0.25
N GLN A 14 -8.29 -14.37 -0.24
CA GLN A 14 -7.23 -13.83 0.61
C GLN A 14 -7.76 -12.82 1.64
N ILE A 15 -8.67 -11.92 1.24
CA ILE A 15 -9.34 -10.98 2.17
C ILE A 15 -10.05 -11.73 3.30
N ALA A 16 -10.72 -12.85 3.00
CA ALA A 16 -11.41 -13.64 4.01
C ALA A 16 -10.43 -14.22 5.05
N ILE A 17 -9.27 -14.72 4.60
CA ILE A 17 -8.21 -15.21 5.48
C ILE A 17 -7.61 -14.08 6.32
N GLU A 18 -7.29 -12.94 5.69
CA GLU A 18 -6.70 -11.80 6.40
C GLU A 18 -7.65 -11.24 7.46
N LYS A 19 -8.97 -11.16 7.19
CA LYS A 19 -9.97 -10.74 8.19
C LYS A 19 -10.04 -11.70 9.39
N GLN A 20 -9.97 -13.02 9.16
CA GLN A 20 -9.93 -14.00 10.25
C GLN A 20 -8.63 -13.89 11.07
N THR A 21 -7.50 -13.68 10.39
CA THR A 21 -6.19 -13.46 11.04
C THR A 21 -6.21 -12.18 11.87
N LEU A 22 -6.84 -11.12 11.38
CA LEU A 22 -6.97 -9.84 12.09
C LEU A 22 -7.68 -10.01 13.43
N ASP A 23 -8.83 -10.70 13.43
CA ASP A 23 -9.61 -10.98 14.65
C ASP A 23 -8.80 -11.78 15.67
N LYS A 24 -7.96 -12.70 15.19
CA LYS A 24 -7.06 -13.49 16.05
C LYS A 24 -5.95 -12.62 16.64
N LEU A 25 -5.33 -11.76 15.84
CA LEU A 25 -4.24 -10.89 16.26
C LEU A 25 -4.70 -9.85 17.29
N ILE A 26 -5.92 -9.30 17.14
CA ILE A 26 -6.53 -8.41 18.15
C ILE A 26 -6.55 -9.09 19.53
N LYS A 27 -7.06 -10.32 19.61
CA LYS A 27 -7.14 -11.05 20.89
C LYS A 27 -5.76 -11.36 21.46
N LEU A 28 -4.83 -11.79 20.60
CA LEU A 28 -3.45 -12.08 21.02
C LEU A 28 -2.73 -10.82 21.54
N GLU A 29 -2.96 -9.67 20.92
CA GLU A 29 -2.45 -8.38 21.40
C GLU A 29 -3.04 -7.98 22.76
N GLU A 30 -4.37 -8.13 22.92
CA GLU A 30 -5.07 -7.81 24.17
C GLU A 30 -4.64 -8.73 25.34
N ASP A 31 -4.42 -10.02 25.06
CA ASP A 31 -4.02 -11.02 26.05
C ASP A 31 -2.52 -10.95 26.40
N ALA A 32 -1.70 -10.27 25.58
CA ALA A 32 -0.26 -10.20 25.77
C ALA A 32 0.12 -9.38 27.02
N LYS A 33 0.74 -10.05 27.99
CA LYS A 33 1.24 -9.43 29.23
C LYS A 33 2.56 -8.69 29.05
N GLU A 34 3.38 -9.16 28.12
CA GLU A 34 4.69 -8.55 27.83
C GLU A 34 4.54 -7.49 26.75
N THR A 35 5.14 -6.31 26.99
CA THR A 35 5.02 -5.17 26.08
C THR A 35 5.63 -5.48 24.71
N ALA A 36 6.78 -6.15 24.66
CA ALA A 36 7.41 -6.50 23.40
C ALA A 36 6.55 -7.45 22.55
N VAL A 37 5.95 -8.46 23.18
CA VAL A 37 5.04 -9.39 22.51
C VAL A 37 3.81 -8.66 21.97
N ARG A 38 3.25 -7.73 22.76
CA ARG A 38 2.13 -6.88 22.34
C ARG A 38 2.51 -6.02 21.13
N LEU A 39 3.71 -5.45 21.09
CA LEU A 39 4.20 -4.68 19.94
C LEU A 39 4.29 -5.54 18.67
N VAL A 40 4.77 -6.78 18.78
CA VAL A 40 4.81 -7.72 17.63
C VAL A 40 3.41 -8.05 17.12
N PHE A 41 2.44 -8.30 18.00
CA PHE A 41 1.07 -8.57 17.56
C PHE A 41 0.38 -7.34 16.98
N MET A 42 0.65 -6.15 17.54
CA MET A 42 0.17 -4.89 17.00
C MET A 42 0.68 -4.66 15.58
N ASP A 43 1.98 -4.88 15.37
CA ASP A 43 2.64 -4.74 14.08
C ASP A 43 2.01 -5.66 13.01
N LEU A 44 1.94 -6.97 13.30
CA LEU A 44 1.26 -7.95 12.45
C LEU A 44 -0.20 -7.58 12.19
N ARG A 45 -0.91 -7.05 13.19
CA ARG A 45 -2.31 -6.63 13.04
C ARG A 45 -2.44 -5.48 12.06
N LEU A 46 -1.57 -4.47 12.16
CA LEU A 46 -1.58 -3.33 11.25
C LEU A 46 -1.25 -3.77 9.82
N ASP A 47 -0.32 -4.71 9.66
CA ASP A 47 0.04 -5.28 8.36
C ASP A 47 -1.08 -6.11 7.73
N THR A 48 -1.71 -6.99 8.51
CA THR A 48 -2.90 -7.73 8.06
C THR A 48 -4.03 -6.77 7.66
N TRP A 49 -4.27 -5.70 8.43
CA TRP A 49 -5.26 -4.69 8.06
C TRP A 49 -4.89 -3.96 6.76
N LYS A 50 -3.62 -3.57 6.61
CA LYS A 50 -3.06 -2.96 5.39
C LYS A 50 -3.31 -3.86 4.18
N HIS A 51 -3.06 -5.17 4.29
CA HIS A 51 -3.29 -6.12 3.20
C HIS A 51 -4.77 -6.18 2.77
N VAL A 52 -5.71 -6.20 3.71
CA VAL A 52 -7.15 -6.15 3.40
C VAL A 52 -7.47 -4.91 2.58
N GLN A 53 -7.01 -3.73 3.03
CA GLN A 53 -7.28 -2.48 2.32
C GLN A 53 -6.65 -2.44 0.92
N PHE A 54 -5.42 -2.93 0.78
CA PHE A 54 -4.75 -3.02 -0.51
C PHE A 54 -5.49 -3.97 -1.47
N LEU A 55 -5.91 -5.14 -1.01
CA LEU A 55 -6.65 -6.10 -1.84
C LEU A 55 -8.01 -5.55 -2.26
N GLU A 56 -8.74 -4.87 -1.36
CA GLU A 56 -9.99 -4.19 -1.67
C GLU A 56 -9.78 -3.10 -2.74
N GLY A 57 -8.73 -2.27 -2.61
CA GLY A 57 -8.36 -1.27 -3.62
C GLY A 57 -7.91 -1.87 -4.96
N MET A 58 -7.26 -3.05 -4.95
CA MET A 58 -6.90 -3.76 -6.18
C MET A 58 -8.14 -4.33 -6.90
N ILE A 59 -9.14 -4.81 -6.16
CA ILE A 59 -10.43 -5.20 -6.74
C ILE A 59 -11.11 -3.98 -7.38
N GLU A 60 -11.14 -2.83 -6.70
CA GLU A 60 -11.68 -1.59 -7.26
C GLU A 60 -10.94 -1.18 -8.55
N LEU A 61 -9.60 -1.23 -8.54
CA LEU A 61 -8.78 -0.90 -9.70
C LEU A 61 -9.08 -1.80 -10.91
N LEU A 62 -9.30 -3.09 -10.68
CA LEU A 62 -9.57 -4.07 -11.74
C LEU A 62 -11.03 -4.08 -12.21
N SER A 63 -11.96 -3.61 -11.39
CA SER A 63 -13.40 -3.60 -11.71
C SER A 63 -13.90 -2.26 -12.24
N THR A 64 -13.19 -1.16 -11.95
CA THR A 64 -13.58 0.18 -12.34
C THR A 64 -13.25 0.46 -13.81
N THR A 65 -14.30 0.69 -14.62
CA THR A 65 -14.16 1.19 -15.99
C THR A 65 -14.33 2.71 -15.98
N PRO A 66 -13.37 3.51 -16.49
CA PRO A 66 -13.54 4.95 -16.54
C PRO A 66 -14.73 5.35 -17.43
N CYS A 67 -15.46 6.39 -17.03
CA CYS A 67 -16.64 6.90 -17.74
C CYS A 67 -16.32 7.33 -19.18
N ASP A 68 -15.19 7.99 -19.40
CA ASP A 68 -14.71 8.36 -20.73
C ASP A 68 -13.19 8.59 -20.76
N GLU A 69 -12.61 8.47 -21.96
CA GLU A 69 -11.16 8.53 -22.14
C GLU A 69 -10.55 9.89 -21.77
N TRP A 70 -11.30 10.98 -21.93
CA TRP A 70 -10.83 12.33 -21.66
C TRP A 70 -10.83 12.63 -20.17
N SER A 71 -11.93 12.35 -19.47
CA SER A 71 -12.03 12.49 -18.01
C SER A 71 -11.02 11.58 -17.30
N ALA A 72 -10.81 10.36 -17.79
CA ALA A 72 -9.75 9.47 -17.30
C ALA A 72 -8.35 10.08 -17.48
N LYS A 73 -8.08 10.70 -18.64
CA LYS A 73 -6.78 11.30 -18.96
C LYS A 73 -6.50 12.56 -18.13
N VAL A 74 -7.47 13.46 -18.01
CA VAL A 74 -7.35 14.70 -17.25
C VAL A 74 -7.22 14.40 -15.75
N GLY A 75 -8.06 13.50 -15.21
CA GLY A 75 -7.97 13.05 -13.82
C GLY A 75 -6.61 12.43 -13.49
N ARG A 76 -6.09 11.56 -14.37
CA ARG A 76 -4.75 10.98 -14.21
C ARG A 76 -3.64 12.03 -14.27
N TYR A 77 -3.71 12.99 -15.19
CA TYR A 77 -2.68 14.02 -15.31
C TYR A 77 -2.63 14.96 -14.09
N ALA A 78 -3.78 15.49 -13.67
CA ALA A 78 -3.87 16.37 -12.50
C ALA A 78 -3.47 15.63 -11.21
N GLY A 79 -3.87 14.37 -11.08
CA GLY A 79 -3.44 13.50 -9.99
C GLY A 79 -1.92 13.30 -9.95
N ARG A 80 -1.29 13.03 -11.11
CA ARG A 80 0.16 12.73 -11.19
C ARG A 80 1.05 13.89 -10.76
N VAL A 81 0.76 15.13 -11.16
CA VAL A 81 1.61 16.28 -10.83
C VAL A 81 1.58 16.57 -9.32
N LYS A 82 0.40 16.56 -8.71
CA LYS A 82 0.25 16.72 -7.27
C LYS A 82 0.92 15.56 -6.53
N LEU A 83 0.70 14.34 -7.00
CA LEU A 83 1.24 13.12 -6.41
C LEU A 83 2.78 13.10 -6.46
N GLU A 84 3.44 13.49 -7.55
CA GLU A 84 4.92 13.50 -7.60
C GLU A 84 5.54 14.35 -6.49
N ARG A 85 4.98 15.54 -6.23
CA ARG A 85 5.52 16.43 -5.20
C ARG A 85 5.35 15.84 -3.80
N GLU A 86 4.15 15.35 -3.48
CA GLU A 86 3.90 14.75 -2.17
C GLU A 86 4.72 13.46 -1.97
N LEU A 87 4.89 12.64 -3.01
CA LEU A 87 5.73 11.44 -2.94
C LEU A 87 7.21 11.78 -2.63
N LYS A 88 7.74 12.88 -3.18
CA LYS A 88 9.12 13.31 -2.84
C LYS A 88 9.27 13.73 -1.38
N ASN A 89 8.25 14.38 -0.82
CA ASN A 89 8.24 14.74 0.59
C ASN A 89 8.24 13.46 1.45
N LEU A 90 7.35 12.50 1.13
CA LEU A 90 7.31 11.21 1.83
C LEU A 90 8.65 10.47 1.74
N ILE A 91 9.26 10.37 0.57
CA ILE A 91 10.61 9.77 0.40
C ILE A 91 11.65 10.45 1.32
N SER A 92 11.60 11.78 1.42
CA SER A 92 12.50 12.52 2.31
C SER A 92 12.23 12.18 3.79
N ASP A 93 10.96 12.06 4.18
CA ASP A 93 10.56 11.72 5.53
C ASP A 93 10.98 10.29 5.89
N GLU A 94 10.77 9.30 5.00
CA GLU A 94 11.28 7.93 5.15
C GLU A 94 12.80 7.91 5.41
N GLY A 95 13.56 8.66 4.58
CA GLY A 95 15.00 8.78 4.75
C GLY A 95 15.42 9.42 6.08
N ASN A 96 14.60 10.30 6.65
CA ASN A 96 14.84 10.89 7.97
C ASN A 96 14.49 9.90 9.09
N MET A 97 13.42 9.13 8.95
CA MET A 97 13.02 8.08 9.90
C MET A 97 14.09 6.99 9.99
N ILE A 98 14.64 6.53 8.85
CA ILE A 98 15.76 5.58 8.82
C ILE A 98 16.96 6.10 9.64
N LYS A 99 17.34 7.37 9.47
CA LYS A 99 18.45 7.99 10.22
C LYS A 99 18.16 8.10 11.73
N LEU A 100 16.90 8.29 12.11
CA LEU A 100 16.48 8.32 13.51
C LEU A 100 16.59 6.92 14.12
N LEU A 101 16.08 5.90 13.42
CA LEU A 101 16.15 4.50 13.82
C LEU A 101 17.61 4.03 13.94
N ASP A 102 18.47 4.39 12.99
CA ASP A 102 19.92 4.11 13.06
C ASP A 102 20.59 4.67 14.33
N ARG A 103 20.17 5.86 14.75
CA ARG A 103 20.68 6.48 15.98
C ARG A 103 20.11 5.82 17.23
N ALA A 104 18.87 5.32 17.19
CA ALA A 104 18.25 4.61 18.29
C ALA A 104 18.87 3.22 18.50
N ILE A 105 19.04 2.45 17.42
CA ILE A 105 19.64 1.11 17.43
C ILE A 105 21.05 1.13 18.04
N LYS A 106 21.85 2.16 17.74
CA LYS A 106 23.21 2.32 18.32
C LYS A 106 23.25 2.60 19.83
N LYS A 107 22.09 2.90 20.44
CA LYS A 107 21.98 3.31 21.85
C LYS A 107 21.16 2.34 22.69
N VAL A 108 20.50 1.37 22.07
CA VAL A 108 19.63 0.42 22.78
C VAL A 108 20.44 -0.81 23.16
N ASP A 109 20.42 -1.17 24.44
CA ASP A 109 21.10 -2.36 24.95
C ASP A 109 20.16 -3.57 25.01
N ASP A 110 18.85 -3.33 25.03
CA ASP A 110 17.85 -4.39 25.07
C ASP A 110 17.76 -5.10 23.70
N PRO A 111 18.01 -6.41 23.63
CA PRO A 111 18.09 -7.13 22.35
C PRO A 111 16.74 -7.22 21.65
N ILE A 112 15.62 -7.24 22.39
CA ILE A 112 14.29 -7.31 21.81
C ILE A 112 13.90 -5.95 21.23
N ALA A 113 14.17 -4.85 21.94
CA ALA A 113 13.99 -3.51 21.42
C ALA A 113 14.88 -3.25 20.20
N SER A 114 16.13 -3.75 20.21
CA SER A 114 17.02 -3.69 19.04
C SER A 114 16.42 -4.42 17.84
N LEU A 115 15.84 -5.62 18.04
CA LEU A 115 15.20 -6.39 16.99
C LEU A 115 14.01 -5.64 16.39
N LEU A 116 13.13 -5.08 17.23
CA LEU A 116 11.94 -4.33 16.78
C LEU A 116 12.34 -3.06 16.02
N LEU A 117 13.33 -2.32 16.50
CA LEU A 117 13.83 -1.12 15.81
C LEU A 117 14.49 -1.46 14.47
N GLN A 118 15.19 -2.59 14.38
CA GLN A 118 15.78 -3.07 13.14
C GLN A 118 14.69 -3.44 12.12
N HIS A 119 13.63 -4.11 12.57
CA HIS A 119 12.46 -4.40 11.73
C HIS A 119 11.83 -3.12 11.18
N MET A 120 11.49 -2.15 12.03
CA MET A 120 10.93 -0.86 11.58
C MET A 120 11.84 -0.18 10.54
N LYS A 121 13.17 -0.23 10.75
CA LYS A 121 14.12 0.37 9.80
C LYS A 121 14.08 -0.31 8.43
N GLU A 122 13.92 -1.63 8.40
CA GLU A 122 13.80 -2.39 7.17
C GLU A 122 12.50 -2.05 6.42
N GLU A 123 11.40 -1.83 7.15
CA GLU A 123 10.14 -1.36 6.57
C GLU A 123 10.27 0.03 5.96
N GLU A 124 10.83 1.02 6.67
CA GLU A 124 11.00 2.36 6.12
C GLU A 124 11.94 2.37 4.90
N ALA A 125 12.93 1.48 4.88
CA ALA A 125 13.78 1.29 3.71
C ALA A 125 13.00 0.73 2.51
N ALA A 126 12.11 -0.25 2.74
CA ALA A 126 11.23 -0.77 1.72
C ALA A 126 10.24 0.29 1.22
N HIS A 127 9.62 1.07 2.12
CA HIS A 127 8.73 2.18 1.78
C HIS A 127 9.44 3.22 0.91
N HIS A 128 10.64 3.65 1.31
CA HIS A 128 11.47 4.58 0.54
C HIS A 128 11.72 4.08 -0.89
N ASP A 129 12.08 2.80 -1.04
CA ASP A 129 12.34 2.19 -2.34
C ASP A 129 11.09 2.08 -3.20
N ASP A 130 9.96 1.70 -2.62
CA ASP A 130 8.70 1.55 -3.33
C ASP A 130 8.13 2.90 -3.76
N LEU A 131 8.20 3.93 -2.92
CA LEU A 131 7.86 5.30 -3.30
C LEU A 131 8.77 5.80 -4.44
N THR A 132 10.07 5.49 -4.38
CA THR A 132 11.02 5.86 -5.44
C THR A 132 10.69 5.16 -6.76
N LYS A 133 10.34 3.88 -6.73
CA LYS A 133 9.88 3.13 -7.92
C LYS A 133 8.57 3.72 -8.45
N LEU A 134 7.63 4.04 -7.58
CA LEU A 134 6.34 4.63 -7.96
C LEU A 134 6.52 5.97 -8.67
N VAL A 135 7.40 6.86 -8.19
CA VAL A 135 7.72 8.12 -8.87
C VAL A 135 8.27 7.87 -10.28
N LYS A 136 9.14 6.86 -10.45
CA LYS A 136 9.67 6.50 -11.79
C LYS A 136 8.55 5.99 -12.69
N LEU A 137 7.69 5.11 -12.18
CA LEU A 137 6.56 4.56 -12.93
C LEU A 137 5.58 5.66 -13.33
N ILE A 138 5.24 6.60 -12.46
CA ILE A 138 4.34 7.73 -12.77
C ILE A 138 4.89 8.58 -13.93
N LYS A 139 6.21 8.78 -13.97
CA LYS A 139 6.89 9.54 -15.03
C LYS A 139 6.93 8.81 -16.37
N GLN A 140 7.04 7.48 -16.34
CA GLN A 140 7.23 6.65 -17.53
C GLN A 140 5.91 6.07 -18.07
N ALA A 141 4.91 5.89 -17.21
CA ALA A 141 3.65 5.27 -17.59
C ALA A 141 2.90 6.18 -18.56
N PRO A 142 2.39 5.66 -19.69
CA PRO A 142 1.51 6.44 -20.55
C PRO A 142 0.27 6.90 -19.74
N LEU A 143 -0.30 8.05 -20.10
CA LEU A 143 -1.55 8.51 -19.47
C LEU A 143 -2.72 7.54 -19.76
N GLN A 144 -2.56 6.67 -20.78
CA GLN A 144 -3.52 5.65 -21.20
C GLN A 144 -2.84 4.28 -21.31
N THR A 145 -3.46 3.26 -20.72
CA THR A 145 -2.97 1.86 -20.73
C THR A 145 -3.60 1.03 -21.86
N LYS A 146 -4.74 1.47 -22.42
CA LYS A 146 -5.40 0.88 -23.59
C LYS A 146 -5.65 1.96 -24.65
N LYS A 147 -5.52 1.61 -25.92
CA LYS A 147 -5.80 2.49 -27.07
C LYS A 147 -7.31 2.41 -27.34
N GLY A 148 -8.02 3.54 -27.34
CA GLY A 148 -9.45 3.55 -27.65
C GLY A 148 -9.76 2.96 -29.02
N GLU A 149 -10.76 2.09 -29.09
CA GLU A 149 -11.37 1.69 -30.36
C GLU A 149 -12.29 2.83 -30.81
N LYS A 150 -12.14 3.27 -32.08
CA LYS A 150 -12.99 4.31 -32.65
C LYS A 150 -14.46 3.86 -32.63
N GLY A 151 -15.34 4.65 -32.01
CA GLY A 151 -16.78 4.53 -32.17
C GLY A 151 -17.56 3.94 -31.00
N THR A 152 -16.94 3.71 -29.83
CA THR A 152 -17.71 3.48 -28.60
C THR A 152 -17.97 4.83 -27.94
N ASP A 153 -18.92 5.57 -28.51
CA ASP A 153 -19.38 6.84 -27.97
C ASP A 153 -19.93 6.61 -26.56
N ILE A 154 -19.16 7.16 -25.63
CA ILE A 154 -19.48 7.41 -24.23
C ILE A 154 -20.90 7.97 -24.13
N VAL A 155 -21.79 7.22 -23.50
CA VAL A 155 -23.09 7.72 -23.04
C VAL A 155 -23.06 7.69 -21.51
N CYS A 156 -23.27 8.85 -20.89
CA CYS A 156 -23.58 8.96 -19.47
C CYS A 156 -25.09 9.18 -19.31
N ASP A 157 -25.67 8.58 -18.28
CA ASP A 157 -27.02 8.93 -17.82
C ASP A 157 -27.02 10.35 -17.23
N SER A 158 -28.11 11.07 -17.52
CA SER A 158 -28.41 12.46 -17.15
C SER A 158 -28.61 12.68 -15.65
#